data_AF-A0A3M2LII3-F1
#
_entry.id   AF-A0A3M2LII3-F1
#
_cell.length_a   1.000
_cell.length_b   1.000
_cell.length_c   1.000
_cell.angle_alpha   90.00
_cell.angle_beta   90.00
_cell.angle_gamma   90.00
#
_symmetry.space_group_name_H-M   'P 1'
#
loop_
_entity.id
_entity.type
_entity.pdbx_description
1 polymer ?
#
loop_
_entity_poly.entity_id
_entity_poly.type
_entity_poly.pdbx_seq_one_letter_code
_entity_poly.pdbx_strand_id
1 'polypeptide(L)'
;MEPTTGTADLITETVEAVRPLDASAMRDARDLQNRLTKPPGSLGVLEDLSVRLAGLAGTCPPPLPEPAAVAVFAADHGVHAQGVTPWPQEVTAQMVANFLAGGAVVNAFAGQVGARVSVVDIGVAAPLAAAPGLLARKVASGTADMTRGPAMTADQVRRAVETGIEVARELVASGARCLITGDMGIANTTASAALISAFTGLPPEDVTGRGTGIDDATHAHKVEVVRAALARHGLLPSSPADASRPDTPERNASAARTPPAPAASAAPAAVSV
;
A
#
# COMPACT_ATOMS: atom_id res chain seq x y z
N MET A 1 -42.15 -7.78 8.03
CA MET A 1 -40.93 -8.16 7.30
C MET A 1 -40.25 -6.86 6.94
N GLU A 2 -39.30 -6.43 7.77
CA GLU A 2 -38.59 -5.16 7.60
C GLU A 2 -37.85 -5.14 6.25
N PRO A 3 -37.76 -3.96 5.60
CA PRO A 3 -36.94 -3.81 4.43
C PRO A 3 -35.47 -3.82 4.86
N THR A 4 -34.74 -4.88 4.50
CA THR A 4 -33.28 -4.88 4.50
C THR A 4 -32.79 -3.91 3.42
N THR A 5 -32.70 -2.63 3.75
CA THR A 5 -31.84 -1.68 3.04
C THR A 5 -30.40 -2.14 3.22
N GLY A 6 -29.89 -2.91 2.25
CA GLY A 6 -28.48 -3.27 2.18
C GLY A 6 -27.67 -2.00 1.96
N THR A 7 -26.92 -1.58 2.97
CA THR A 7 -25.86 -0.58 2.81
C THR A 7 -24.92 -1.12 1.74
N ALA A 8 -24.73 -0.39 0.63
CA ALA A 8 -23.80 -0.78 -0.40
C ALA A 8 -22.39 -1.01 0.19
N ASP A 9 -21.70 -2.05 -0.26
CA ASP A 9 -20.32 -2.33 0.13
C ASP A 9 -19.42 -1.17 -0.33
N LEU A 10 -18.85 -0.42 0.62
CA LEU A 10 -18.04 0.78 0.36
C LEU A 10 -16.87 0.50 -0.60
N ILE A 11 -16.28 -0.69 -0.52
CA ILE A 11 -15.21 -1.11 -1.42
C ILE A 11 -15.75 -1.23 -2.84
N THR A 12 -16.88 -1.93 -3.01
CA THR A 12 -17.52 -2.14 -4.31
C THR A 12 -17.94 -0.79 -4.93
N GLU A 13 -18.61 0.06 -4.16
CA GLU A 13 -19.00 1.41 -4.58
C GLU A 13 -17.78 2.22 -5.07
N THR A 14 -16.68 2.15 -4.32
CA THR A 14 -15.46 2.90 -4.64
C THR A 14 -14.78 2.37 -5.91
N VAL A 15 -14.72 1.05 -6.09
CA VAL A 15 -14.17 0.43 -7.31
C VAL A 15 -15.00 0.78 -8.53
N GLU A 16 -16.33 0.74 -8.43
CA GLU A 16 -17.24 1.11 -9.52
C GLU A 16 -17.14 2.61 -9.90
N ALA A 17 -16.75 3.46 -8.96
CA ALA A 17 -16.54 4.89 -9.21
C ALA A 17 -15.21 5.22 -9.92
N VAL A 18 -14.26 4.28 -10.01
CA VAL A 18 -12.99 4.50 -10.71
C VAL A 18 -13.22 4.57 -12.21
N ARG A 19 -12.82 5.69 -12.83
CA ARG A 19 -12.99 5.94 -14.27
C ARG A 19 -11.64 5.94 -15.00
N PRO A 20 -11.61 5.57 -16.29
CA PRO A 20 -10.43 5.78 -17.13
C PRO A 20 -10.05 7.26 -17.21
N LEU A 21 -8.78 7.52 -17.55
CA LEU A 21 -8.30 8.88 -17.82
C LEU A 21 -9.03 9.51 -19.03
N ASP A 22 -9.24 10.82 -18.99
CA ASP A 22 -9.89 11.55 -20.10
C ASP A 22 -8.98 11.58 -21.33
N ALA A 23 -9.34 10.79 -22.34
CA ALA A 23 -8.55 10.66 -23.56
C ALA A 23 -8.45 11.96 -24.37
N SER A 24 -9.42 12.87 -24.27
CA SER A 24 -9.38 14.16 -24.97
C SER A 24 -8.39 15.11 -24.32
N ALA A 25 -8.49 15.29 -23.01
CA ALA A 25 -7.54 16.12 -22.25
C ALA A 25 -6.10 15.62 -22.40
N MET A 26 -5.90 14.29 -22.41
CA MET A 26 -4.57 13.74 -22.66
C MET A 26 -4.07 14.03 -24.10
N ARG A 27 -4.93 14.02 -25.13
CA ARG A 27 -4.54 14.41 -26.50
C ARG A 27 -4.18 15.89 -26.55
N ASP A 28 -5.02 16.75 -25.97
CA ASP A 28 -4.79 18.20 -25.92
C ASP A 28 -3.47 18.54 -25.22
N ALA A 29 -3.13 17.81 -24.15
CA ALA A 29 -1.87 17.96 -23.42
C ALA A 29 -0.65 17.51 -24.25
N ARG A 30 -0.76 16.44 -25.04
CA ARG A 30 0.31 15.99 -25.95
C ARG A 30 0.56 17.00 -27.06
N ASP A 31 -0.52 17.52 -27.64
CA ASP A 31 -0.44 18.57 -28.66
C ASP A 31 0.16 19.85 -28.10
N LEU A 32 -0.19 20.21 -26.86
CA LEU A 32 0.45 21.32 -26.16
C LEU A 32 1.96 21.08 -25.99
N GLN A 33 2.37 19.91 -25.48
CA GLN A 33 3.79 19.57 -25.29
C GLN A 33 4.62 19.67 -26.58
N ASN A 34 4.03 19.30 -27.72
CA ASN A 34 4.67 19.37 -29.03
C ASN A 34 4.81 20.81 -29.58
N ARG A 35 4.02 21.77 -29.07
CA ARG A 35 4.07 23.19 -29.49
C ARG A 35 4.91 24.06 -28.56
N LEU A 36 5.28 23.57 -27.38
CA LEU A 36 6.12 24.33 -26.46
C LEU A 36 7.52 24.55 -27.05
N THR A 37 8.14 25.68 -26.71
CA THR A 37 9.48 26.06 -27.18
C THR A 37 10.57 25.21 -26.51
N LYS A 38 10.64 23.95 -26.92
CA LYS A 38 11.62 22.95 -26.50
C LYS A 38 11.77 21.88 -27.59
N PRO A 39 12.93 21.20 -27.70
CA PRO A 39 13.01 20.00 -28.54
C PRO A 39 11.98 18.96 -28.07
N PRO A 40 11.28 18.25 -28.97
CA PRO A 40 10.36 17.19 -28.59
C PRO A 40 11.02 16.16 -27.67
N GLY A 41 10.36 15.81 -26.56
CA GLY A 41 10.85 14.84 -25.58
C GLY A 41 11.98 15.32 -24.67
N SER A 42 12.44 16.58 -24.77
CA SER A 42 13.58 17.06 -23.99
C SER A 42 13.34 17.12 -22.48
N LEU A 43 12.08 17.07 -22.02
CA LEU A 43 11.73 17.03 -20.59
C LEU A 43 11.47 15.59 -20.09
N GLY A 44 11.59 14.58 -20.95
CA GLY A 44 11.44 13.17 -20.61
C GLY A 44 10.15 12.87 -19.84
N VAL A 45 10.30 12.27 -18.66
CA VAL A 45 9.18 11.83 -17.80
C VAL A 45 8.21 12.95 -17.40
N LEU A 46 8.64 14.22 -17.43
CA LEU A 46 7.77 15.35 -17.11
C LEU A 46 6.70 15.59 -18.17
N GLU A 47 6.98 15.26 -19.44
CA GLU A 47 5.99 15.37 -20.52
C GLU A 47 4.88 14.35 -20.30
N ASP A 48 5.25 13.09 -20.09
CA ASP A 48 4.30 12.01 -19.81
C ASP A 48 3.49 12.27 -18.54
N LEU A 49 4.13 12.79 -17.48
CA LEU A 49 3.46 13.15 -16.24
C LEU A 49 2.41 14.23 -16.47
N SER A 50 2.73 15.30 -17.19
CA SER A 50 1.79 16.39 -17.47
C SER A 50 0.54 15.92 -18.23
N VAL A 51 0.74 14.96 -19.15
CA VAL A 51 -0.34 14.35 -19.94
C VAL A 51 -1.22 13.46 -19.06
N ARG A 52 -0.63 12.68 -18.15
CA ARG A 52 -1.38 11.87 -17.18
C ARG A 52 -2.19 12.75 -16.24
N LEU A 53 -1.62 13.86 -15.75
CA LEU A 53 -2.34 14.83 -14.92
C LEU A 53 -3.52 15.47 -15.66
N ALA A 54 -3.35 15.83 -16.93
CA ALA A 54 -4.46 16.31 -17.76
C ALA A 54 -5.59 15.29 -17.89
N GLY A 55 -5.24 14.01 -18.11
CA GLY A 55 -6.21 12.91 -18.15
C GLY A 55 -6.92 12.68 -16.82
N LEU A 56 -6.23 12.82 -15.69
CA LEU A 56 -6.84 12.73 -14.35
C LEU A 56 -7.80 13.90 -14.08
N ALA A 57 -7.41 15.11 -14.48
CA ALA A 57 -8.19 16.33 -14.26
C ALA A 57 -9.32 16.52 -15.28
N GLY A 58 -9.29 15.81 -16.41
CA GLY A 58 -10.24 16.00 -17.52
C GLY A 58 -10.08 17.34 -18.24
N THR A 59 -8.92 18.00 -18.11
CA THR A 59 -8.69 19.32 -18.71
C THR A 59 -7.21 19.56 -19.01
N CYS A 60 -6.94 20.42 -20.00
CA CYS A 60 -5.60 20.84 -20.39
C CYS A 60 -5.51 22.37 -20.47
N PRO A 61 -4.53 23.02 -19.78
CA PRO A 61 -3.56 22.40 -18.87
C PRO A 61 -4.25 21.90 -17.58
N PRO A 62 -3.71 20.84 -16.93
CA PRO A 62 -4.25 20.39 -15.65
C PRO A 62 -4.06 21.46 -14.57
N PRO A 63 -4.98 21.58 -13.60
CA PRO A 63 -4.75 22.36 -12.39
C PRO A 63 -3.58 21.79 -11.59
N LEU A 64 -2.90 22.64 -10.82
CA LEU A 64 -1.88 22.18 -9.88
C LEU A 64 -2.52 21.27 -8.81
N PRO A 65 -1.93 20.12 -8.47
CA PRO A 65 -2.49 19.17 -7.52
C PRO A 65 -2.18 19.61 -6.08
N GLU A 66 -2.61 20.82 -5.72
CA GLU A 66 -2.38 21.43 -4.41
C GLU A 66 -3.69 21.88 -3.76
N PRO A 67 -3.81 21.82 -2.42
CA PRO A 67 -2.80 21.35 -1.46
C PRO A 67 -2.64 19.82 -1.45
N ALA A 68 -1.43 19.36 -1.17
CA ALA A 68 -1.14 17.95 -0.94
C ALA A 68 -1.40 17.55 0.52
N ALA A 69 -1.77 16.29 0.74
CA ALA A 69 -1.93 15.69 2.06
C ALA A 69 -1.20 14.35 2.14
N VAL A 70 -0.43 14.15 3.19
CA VAL A 70 0.27 12.91 3.50
C VAL A 70 -0.51 12.15 4.57
N ALA A 71 -0.86 10.89 4.29
CA ALA A 71 -1.43 9.97 5.25
C ALA A 71 -0.42 8.85 5.56
N VAL A 72 0.07 8.79 6.80
CA VAL A 72 0.99 7.76 7.27
C VAL A 72 0.22 6.70 8.05
N PHE A 73 0.09 5.49 7.51
CA PHE A 73 -0.62 4.38 8.16
C PHE A 73 0.32 3.60 9.08
N ALA A 74 0.02 3.60 10.37
CA ALA A 74 0.86 3.00 11.40
C ALA A 74 0.25 1.70 11.95
N ALA A 75 1.01 0.60 11.88
CA ALA A 75 0.61 -0.69 12.43
C ALA A 75 1.79 -1.56 12.83
N ASP A 76 1.56 -2.47 13.78
CA ASP A 76 2.53 -3.48 14.18
C ASP A 76 2.28 -4.84 13.54
N HIS A 77 3.35 -5.62 13.37
CA HIS A 77 3.31 -6.89 12.67
C HIS A 77 3.70 -8.07 13.56
N GLY A 78 2.82 -9.08 13.66
CA GLY A 78 3.07 -10.26 14.48
C GLY A 78 4.30 -11.08 14.04
N VAL A 79 4.71 -10.97 12.77
CA VAL A 79 5.95 -11.59 12.26
C VAL A 79 7.22 -11.01 12.90
N HIS A 80 7.12 -9.89 13.63
CA HIS A 80 8.21 -9.39 14.49
C HIS A 80 8.71 -10.48 15.45
N ALA A 81 7.83 -11.34 15.95
CA ALA A 81 8.17 -12.46 16.83
C ALA A 81 9.16 -13.46 16.21
N GLN A 82 9.34 -13.44 14.89
CA GLN A 82 10.30 -14.27 14.16
C GLN A 82 11.69 -13.65 14.06
N GLY A 83 11.98 -12.48 14.65
CA GLY A 83 13.33 -11.91 14.65
C GLY A 83 13.80 -11.40 13.28
N VAL A 84 12.87 -10.92 12.45
CA VAL A 84 13.15 -10.40 11.09
C VAL A 84 13.72 -8.97 11.06
N THR A 85 13.96 -8.39 12.23
CA THR A 85 14.46 -7.03 12.41
C THR A 85 15.12 -6.92 13.80
N PRO A 86 16.22 -6.16 13.94
CA PRO A 86 16.84 -5.91 15.24
C PRO A 86 16.07 -4.87 16.08
N TRP A 87 15.17 -4.12 15.45
CA TRP A 87 14.43 -3.05 16.12
C TRP A 87 13.32 -3.62 17.02
N PRO A 88 13.18 -3.10 18.25
CA PRO A 88 12.09 -3.50 19.13
C PRO A 88 10.76 -2.95 18.62
N GLN A 89 9.67 -3.67 18.89
CA GLN A 89 8.34 -3.36 18.35
C GLN A 89 7.81 -1.98 18.80
N GLU A 90 8.19 -1.53 20.00
CA GLU A 90 7.83 -0.21 20.55
C GLU A 90 8.28 0.99 19.68
N VAL A 91 9.25 0.79 18.77
CA VAL A 91 9.72 1.82 17.84
C VAL A 91 8.58 2.30 16.94
N THR A 92 7.59 1.45 16.62
CA THR A 92 6.39 1.89 15.88
C THR A 92 5.69 3.04 16.60
N ALA A 93 5.40 2.90 17.89
CA ALA A 93 4.74 3.92 18.68
C ALA A 93 5.62 5.17 18.90
N GLN A 94 6.94 4.97 19.09
CA GLN A 94 7.91 6.07 19.21
C GLN A 94 7.96 6.91 17.93
N MET A 95 7.94 6.28 16.76
CA MET A 95 7.90 6.99 15.48
C MET A 95 6.57 7.69 15.24
N VAL A 96 5.44 7.12 15.66
CA VAL A 96 4.16 7.82 15.65
C VAL A 96 4.23 9.10 16.49
N ALA A 97 4.78 9.04 17.70
CA ALA A 97 4.99 10.24 18.51
C ALA A 97 5.89 11.26 17.80
N ASN A 98 6.94 10.81 17.12
CA ASN A 98 7.84 11.68 16.35
C ASN A 98 7.14 12.35 15.14
N PHE A 99 6.28 11.62 14.41
CA PHE A 99 5.49 12.19 13.31
C PHE A 99 4.54 13.28 13.80
N LEU A 100 3.87 13.04 14.93
CA LEU A 100 2.93 14.01 15.54
C LEU A 100 3.65 15.23 16.10
N ALA A 101 4.88 15.06 16.58
CA ALA A 101 5.74 16.16 17.03
C ALA A 101 6.39 16.95 15.86
N GLY A 102 6.25 16.48 14.61
CA GLY A 102 6.84 17.14 13.45
C GLY A 102 8.33 16.85 13.24
N GLY A 103 8.91 15.87 13.95
CA GLY A 103 10.35 15.62 14.01
C GLY A 103 10.88 14.58 13.02
N ALA A 104 10.02 13.96 12.21
CA ALA A 104 10.46 12.94 11.26
C ALA A 104 10.78 13.50 9.87
N VAL A 105 11.48 12.70 9.07
CA VAL A 105 11.87 13.04 7.70
C VAL A 105 10.66 13.37 6.82
N VAL A 106 9.54 12.64 6.96
CA VAL A 106 8.30 12.94 6.24
C VAL A 106 7.75 14.32 6.59
N ASN A 107 7.90 14.78 7.84
CA ASN A 107 7.46 16.12 8.24
C ASN A 107 8.32 17.20 7.58
N ALA A 108 9.64 16.98 7.49
CA ALA A 108 10.54 17.91 6.81
C ALA A 108 10.20 18.05 5.33
N PHE A 109 10.01 16.94 4.61
CA PHE A 109 9.61 16.98 3.19
C PHE A 109 8.22 17.57 3.00
N ALA A 110 7.24 17.18 3.83
CA ALA A 110 5.89 17.73 3.76
C ALA A 110 5.89 19.24 3.99
N GLY A 111 6.69 19.74 4.94
CA GLY A 111 6.86 21.16 5.19
C GLY A 111 7.42 21.93 3.99
N GLN A 112 8.36 21.34 3.23
CA GLN A 112 8.92 21.96 2.03
C GLN A 112 7.89 22.15 0.90
N VAL A 113 6.93 21.22 0.78
CA VAL A 113 5.91 21.24 -0.28
C VAL A 113 4.54 21.74 0.21
N GLY A 114 4.46 22.24 1.44
CA GLY A 114 3.21 22.70 2.04
C GLY A 114 2.17 21.60 2.28
N ALA A 115 2.58 20.33 2.34
CA ALA A 115 1.69 19.21 2.59
C ALA A 115 1.39 19.02 4.08
N ARG A 116 0.15 18.66 4.39
CA ARG A 116 -0.25 18.31 5.77
C ARG A 116 0.04 16.84 6.03
N VAL A 117 0.68 16.51 7.15
CA VAL A 117 0.89 15.12 7.57
C VAL A 117 -0.18 14.71 8.57
N SER A 118 -0.88 13.62 8.30
CA SER A 118 -1.79 12.93 9.22
C SER A 118 -1.28 11.51 9.46
N VAL A 119 -1.32 11.06 10.71
CA VAL A 119 -0.96 9.69 11.08
C VAL A 119 -2.24 8.92 11.35
N VAL A 120 -2.42 7.78 10.68
CA VAL A 120 -3.55 6.89 10.87
C VAL A 120 -3.09 5.70 11.68
N ASP A 121 -3.55 5.60 12.93
CA ASP A 121 -3.35 4.39 13.72
C ASP A 121 -4.32 3.32 13.23
N ILE A 122 -3.84 2.46 12.33
CA ILE A 122 -4.60 1.34 11.77
C ILE A 122 -4.36 0.05 12.56
N GLY A 123 -3.23 -0.05 13.28
CA GLY A 123 -2.93 -1.26 14.04
C GLY A 123 -1.74 -1.22 14.98
N VAL A 124 -1.39 -0.08 15.58
CA VAL A 124 -0.27 -0.03 16.55
C VAL A 124 -0.60 -0.87 17.79
N ALA A 125 0.31 -1.71 18.27
CA ALA A 125 0.05 -2.60 19.40
C ALA A 125 -0.08 -1.83 20.73
N ALA A 126 0.70 -0.76 20.88
CA ALA A 126 0.62 0.12 22.04
C ALA A 126 -0.60 1.06 21.98
N PRO A 127 -1.20 1.43 23.13
CA PRO A 127 -2.16 2.51 23.18
C PRO A 127 -1.49 3.84 22.82
N LEU A 128 -2.16 4.64 22.00
CA LEU A 128 -1.70 5.98 21.63
C LEU A 128 -2.61 7.04 22.23
N ALA A 129 -2.03 8.08 22.81
CA ALA A 129 -2.79 9.21 23.32
C ALA A 129 -3.35 10.03 22.15
N ALA A 130 -4.58 10.53 22.30
CA ALA A 130 -5.18 11.43 21.33
C ALA A 130 -4.30 12.69 21.17
N ALA A 131 -4.02 13.06 19.93
CA ALA A 131 -3.24 14.24 19.59
C ALA A 131 -3.72 14.83 18.25
N PRO A 132 -3.52 16.14 18.01
CA PRO A 132 -3.73 16.72 16.69
C PRO A 132 -2.92 15.97 15.63
N GLY A 133 -3.56 15.65 14.51
CA GLY A 133 -2.94 14.91 13.41
C GLY A 133 -2.94 13.38 13.57
N LEU A 134 -3.41 12.84 14.70
CA LEU A 134 -3.62 11.39 14.88
C LEU A 134 -5.09 11.02 14.57
N LEU A 135 -5.29 10.17 13.57
CA LEU A 135 -6.56 9.54 13.25
C LEU A 135 -6.63 8.17 13.91
N ALA A 136 -7.43 8.05 14.97
CA ALA A 136 -7.70 6.79 15.64
C ALA A 136 -8.65 5.94 14.80
N ARG A 137 -8.10 4.91 14.13
CA ARG A 137 -8.85 3.99 13.25
C ARG A 137 -8.39 2.53 13.44
N LYS A 138 -7.97 2.19 14.67
CA LYS A 138 -7.31 0.91 14.96
C LYS A 138 -8.25 -0.27 14.66
N VAL A 139 -7.82 -1.16 13.77
CA VAL A 139 -8.54 -2.40 13.41
C VAL A 139 -8.20 -3.52 14.41
N ALA A 140 -6.94 -3.60 14.82
CA ALA A 140 -6.44 -4.58 15.79
C ALA A 140 -5.19 -4.04 16.49
N SER A 141 -4.78 -4.63 17.61
CA SER A 141 -3.51 -4.29 18.27
C SER A 141 -2.37 -5.11 17.65
N GLY A 142 -1.94 -4.69 16.46
CA GLY A 142 -1.03 -5.44 15.61
C GLY A 142 -1.71 -6.59 14.85
N THR A 143 -1.03 -7.09 13.81
CA THR A 143 -1.44 -8.30 13.10
C THR A 143 -0.96 -9.56 13.81
N ALA A 144 -1.61 -10.70 13.55
CA ALA A 144 -1.09 -12.00 13.95
C ALA A 144 0.16 -12.39 13.14
N ASP A 145 0.93 -13.35 13.66
CA ASP A 145 2.11 -13.85 12.97
C ASP A 145 1.73 -14.69 11.73
N MET A 146 2.03 -14.14 10.55
CA MET A 146 1.72 -14.77 9.26
C MET A 146 2.39 -16.13 9.05
N THR A 147 3.47 -16.44 9.80
CA THR A 147 4.11 -17.77 9.76
C THR A 147 3.36 -18.82 10.56
N ARG A 148 2.43 -18.42 11.43
CA ARG A 148 1.64 -19.31 12.29
C ARG A 148 0.21 -19.48 11.78
N GLY A 149 -0.34 -18.46 11.14
CA GLY A 149 -1.68 -18.46 10.57
C GLY A 149 -1.95 -17.19 9.78
N PRO A 150 -3.22 -16.87 9.46
CA PRO A 150 -3.58 -15.60 8.83
C PRO A 150 -3.18 -14.42 9.74
N ALA A 151 -2.62 -13.36 9.15
CA ALA A 151 -2.26 -12.14 9.87
C ALA A 151 -3.48 -11.36 10.35
N MET A 152 -4.60 -11.50 9.65
CA MET A 152 -5.88 -10.86 9.92
C MET A 152 -7.05 -11.79 9.57
N THR A 153 -8.23 -11.48 10.09
CA THR A 153 -9.49 -12.04 9.58
C THR A 153 -9.93 -11.33 8.30
N ALA A 154 -10.84 -11.93 7.54
CA ALA A 154 -11.42 -11.29 6.35
C ALA A 154 -12.12 -9.96 6.68
N ASP A 155 -12.81 -9.89 7.83
CA ASP A 155 -13.46 -8.66 8.29
C ASP A 155 -12.45 -7.58 8.65
N GLN A 156 -11.33 -7.95 9.29
CA GLN A 156 -10.25 -7.01 9.60
C GLN A 156 -9.63 -6.45 8.32
N VAL A 157 -9.43 -7.28 7.29
CA VAL A 157 -8.92 -6.84 5.98
C VAL A 157 -9.89 -5.86 5.34
N ARG A 158 -11.19 -6.21 5.30
CA ARG A 158 -12.24 -5.34 4.78
C ARG A 158 -12.25 -4.00 5.50
N ARG A 159 -12.27 -4.01 6.84
CA ARG A 159 -12.24 -2.78 7.65
C ARG A 159 -10.99 -1.95 7.40
N ALA A 160 -9.82 -2.55 7.23
CA ALA A 160 -8.58 -1.82 6.93
C ALA A 160 -8.66 -1.09 5.58
N VAL A 161 -9.20 -1.74 4.54
CA VAL A 161 -9.40 -1.12 3.22
C VAL A 161 -10.46 -0.02 3.28
N GLU A 162 -11.60 -0.28 3.92
CA GLU A 162 -12.67 0.70 4.11
C GLU A 162 -12.16 1.94 4.86
N THR A 163 -11.35 1.77 5.89
CA THR A 163 -10.71 2.88 6.59
C THR A 163 -9.77 3.69 5.69
N GLY A 164 -9.02 3.05 4.80
CA GLY A 164 -8.22 3.77 3.79
C GLY A 164 -9.08 4.66 2.89
N ILE A 165 -10.22 4.12 2.42
CA ILE A 165 -11.19 4.85 1.60
C ILE A 165 -11.80 6.02 2.38
N GLU A 166 -12.22 5.79 3.62
CA GLU A 166 -12.77 6.81 4.52
C GLU A 166 -11.76 7.95 4.73
N VAL A 167 -10.50 7.63 5.07
CA VAL A 167 -9.42 8.62 5.24
C VAL A 167 -9.18 9.40 3.95
N ALA A 168 -9.10 8.75 2.80
CA ALA A 168 -8.92 9.42 1.52
C ALA A 168 -10.07 10.40 1.22
N ARG A 169 -11.33 9.98 1.44
CA ARG A 169 -12.52 10.82 1.28
C ARG A 169 -12.48 12.02 2.25
N GLU A 170 -12.12 11.80 3.52
CA GLU A 170 -11.98 12.86 4.53
C GLU A 170 -10.92 13.90 4.12
N LEU A 171 -9.76 13.46 3.62
CA LEU A 171 -8.68 14.35 3.17
C LEU A 171 -9.09 15.18 1.94
N VAL A 172 -9.75 14.56 0.97
CA VAL A 172 -10.27 15.26 -0.23
C VAL A 172 -11.37 16.25 0.14
N ALA A 173 -12.29 15.87 1.03
CA ALA A 173 -13.34 16.75 1.56
C ALA A 173 -12.75 17.95 2.33
N SER A 174 -11.60 17.75 2.97
CA SER A 174 -10.82 18.80 3.64
C SER A 174 -9.99 19.67 2.67
N GLY A 175 -10.14 19.47 1.37
CA GLY A 175 -9.56 20.31 0.32
C GLY A 175 -8.31 19.73 -0.35
N ALA A 176 -7.84 18.54 0.04
CA ALA A 176 -6.68 17.93 -0.63
C ALA A 176 -6.96 17.68 -2.12
N ARG A 177 -5.93 17.93 -2.94
CA ARG A 177 -5.93 17.67 -4.40
C ARG A 177 -4.82 16.72 -4.83
N CYS A 178 -3.91 16.39 -3.92
CA CYS A 178 -2.94 15.30 -4.04
C CYS A 178 -2.92 14.54 -2.73
N LEU A 179 -3.06 13.22 -2.79
CA LEU A 179 -2.89 12.33 -1.66
C LEU A 179 -1.56 11.61 -1.80
N ILE A 180 -0.77 11.60 -0.73
CA ILE A 180 0.50 10.90 -0.63
C ILE A 180 0.36 9.91 0.51
N THR A 181 0.60 8.64 0.24
CA THR A 181 0.56 7.58 1.24
C THR A 181 1.96 7.29 1.77
N GLY A 182 2.03 6.90 3.03
CA GLY A 182 3.20 6.34 3.65
C GLY A 182 2.80 5.32 4.70
N ASP A 183 3.74 4.50 5.13
CA ASP A 183 3.52 3.50 6.16
C ASP A 183 4.56 3.59 7.28
N MET A 184 4.20 3.06 8.44
CA MET A 184 5.12 2.87 9.56
C MET A 184 4.75 1.60 10.30
N GLY A 185 5.69 0.67 10.39
CA GLY A 185 5.49 -0.54 11.17
C GLY A 185 6.76 -1.36 11.27
N ILE A 186 7.15 -1.73 12.49
CA ILE A 186 8.26 -2.67 12.65
C ILE A 186 7.87 -4.03 12.04
N ALA A 187 8.79 -4.57 11.24
CA ALA A 187 8.64 -5.79 10.42
C ALA A 187 7.69 -5.71 9.20
N ASN A 188 7.19 -4.51 8.84
CA ASN A 188 6.31 -4.31 7.67
C ASN A 188 6.91 -4.78 6.33
N THR A 189 8.22 -4.61 6.13
CA THR A 189 8.90 -5.02 4.90
C THR A 189 8.91 -6.55 4.69
N THR A 190 8.80 -7.34 5.76
CA THR A 190 8.64 -8.81 5.67
C THR A 190 7.26 -9.16 5.13
N ALA A 191 6.21 -8.52 5.66
CA ALA A 191 4.84 -8.70 5.15
C ALA A 191 4.71 -8.23 3.69
N SER A 192 5.38 -7.12 3.35
CA SER A 192 5.44 -6.58 1.99
C SER A 192 6.10 -7.56 1.01
N ALA A 193 7.25 -8.15 1.39
CA ALA A 193 7.92 -9.15 0.56
C ALA A 193 7.05 -10.40 0.31
N ALA A 194 6.31 -10.87 1.33
CA ALA A 194 5.37 -11.97 1.17
C ALA A 194 4.24 -11.63 0.17
N LEU A 195 3.66 -10.42 0.26
CA LEU A 195 2.66 -9.97 -0.71
C LEU A 195 3.22 -9.85 -2.13
N ILE A 196 4.39 -9.25 -2.28
CA ILE A 196 5.04 -9.10 -3.59
C ILE A 196 5.28 -10.48 -4.21
N SER A 197 5.85 -11.43 -3.45
CA SER A 197 6.05 -12.80 -3.92
C SER A 197 4.73 -13.46 -4.34
N ALA A 198 3.69 -13.35 -3.50
CA ALA A 198 2.39 -13.94 -3.78
C ALA A 198 1.72 -13.38 -5.04
N PHE A 199 1.82 -12.07 -5.29
CA PHE A 199 1.19 -11.42 -6.46
C PHE A 199 2.00 -11.55 -7.74
N THR A 200 3.32 -11.56 -7.65
CA THR A 200 4.21 -11.59 -8.83
C THR A 200 4.65 -13.00 -9.22
N GLY A 201 4.55 -13.96 -8.30
CA GLY A 201 5.13 -15.30 -8.48
C GLY A 201 6.66 -15.31 -8.42
N LEU A 202 7.32 -14.20 -8.10
CA LEU A 202 8.77 -14.15 -7.91
C LEU A 202 9.16 -14.84 -6.59
N PRO A 203 10.34 -15.47 -6.54
CA PRO A 203 10.75 -16.21 -5.37
C PRO A 203 11.13 -15.26 -4.21
N PRO A 204 11.00 -15.69 -2.94
CA PRO A 204 11.23 -14.84 -1.76
C PRO A 204 12.59 -14.13 -1.75
N GLU A 205 13.63 -14.79 -2.25
CA GLU A 205 14.99 -14.26 -2.36
C GLU A 205 15.08 -13.00 -3.24
N ASP A 206 14.25 -12.89 -4.28
CA ASP A 206 14.30 -11.77 -5.23
C ASP A 206 13.54 -10.54 -4.73
N VAL A 207 12.59 -10.74 -3.81
CA VAL A 207 11.68 -9.68 -3.35
C VAL A 207 11.93 -9.26 -1.90
N THR A 208 12.76 -10.00 -1.17
CA THR A 208 13.09 -9.67 0.22
C THR A 208 14.32 -8.80 0.28
N GLY A 209 14.13 -7.52 0.59
CA GLY A 209 15.21 -6.58 0.83
C GLY A 209 15.67 -6.52 2.30
N ARG A 210 16.80 -5.83 2.52
CA ARG A 210 17.40 -5.61 3.85
C ARG A 210 16.61 -4.67 4.77
N GLY A 211 15.61 -3.96 4.25
CA GLY A 211 14.82 -3.01 5.04
C GLY A 211 15.71 -1.95 5.71
N THR A 212 15.71 -1.92 7.05
CA THR A 212 16.47 -0.96 7.88
C THR A 212 17.98 -1.24 7.97
N GLY A 213 18.57 -1.90 6.97
CA GLY A 213 20.00 -2.16 6.90
C GLY A 213 20.47 -3.39 7.69
N ILE A 214 19.65 -4.44 7.75
CA ILE A 214 20.01 -5.70 8.45
C ILE A 214 21.22 -6.41 7.81
N ASP A 215 21.94 -7.18 8.62
CA ASP A 215 23.09 -7.99 8.20
C ASP A 215 22.69 -9.20 7.33
N ASP A 216 23.68 -9.90 6.77
CA ASP A 216 23.46 -11.03 5.86
C ASP A 216 22.71 -12.19 6.52
N ALA A 217 23.02 -12.45 7.80
CA ALA A 217 22.38 -13.52 8.56
C ALA A 217 20.89 -13.23 8.79
N THR A 218 20.56 -12.00 9.20
CA THR A 218 19.18 -11.57 9.42
C THR A 218 18.42 -11.49 8.09
N HIS A 219 19.08 -11.09 7.00
CA HIS A 219 18.47 -11.09 5.66
C HIS A 219 18.13 -12.51 5.19
N ALA A 220 19.05 -13.46 5.30
CA ALA A 220 18.81 -14.86 4.97
C ALA A 220 17.67 -15.45 5.83
N HIS A 221 17.67 -15.16 7.12
CA HIS A 221 16.58 -15.57 8.02
C HIS A 221 15.23 -14.97 7.61
N LYS A 222 15.20 -13.69 7.24
CA LYS A 222 13.99 -13.02 6.76
C LYS A 222 13.44 -13.64 5.48
N VAL A 223 14.30 -14.05 4.54
CA VAL A 223 13.91 -14.80 3.33
C VAL A 223 13.20 -16.09 3.72
N GLU A 224 13.76 -16.85 4.66
CA GLU A 224 13.17 -18.11 5.13
C GLU A 224 11.83 -17.90 5.86
N VAL A 225 11.70 -16.82 6.64
CA VAL A 225 10.43 -16.43 7.27
C VAL A 225 9.36 -16.12 6.21
N VAL A 226 9.71 -15.38 5.15
CA VAL A 226 8.81 -15.10 4.03
C VAL A 226 8.40 -16.41 3.33
N ARG A 227 9.38 -17.28 3.04
CA ARG A 227 9.14 -18.60 2.44
C ARG A 227 8.20 -19.45 3.28
N ALA A 228 8.41 -19.50 4.60
CA ALA A 228 7.58 -20.26 5.53
C ALA A 228 6.14 -19.73 5.59
N ALA A 229 5.95 -18.41 5.57
CA ALA A 229 4.63 -17.79 5.49
C ALA A 229 3.91 -18.18 4.18
N LEU A 230 4.58 -18.01 3.03
CA LEU A 230 4.00 -18.38 1.73
C LEU A 230 3.63 -19.86 1.65
N ALA A 231 4.51 -20.75 2.14
CA ALA A 231 4.27 -22.19 2.17
C ALA A 231 3.01 -22.53 2.98
N ARG A 232 2.87 -21.94 4.17
CA ARG A 232 1.71 -22.13 5.05
C ARG A 232 0.40 -21.71 4.39
N HIS A 233 0.42 -20.63 3.62
CA HIS A 233 -0.77 -20.11 2.94
C HIS A 233 -0.99 -20.71 1.55
N GLY A 234 -0.16 -21.67 1.12
CA GLY A 234 -0.26 -22.27 -0.22
C GLY A 234 0.04 -21.30 -1.35
N LEU A 235 0.86 -20.27 -1.08
CA LEU A 235 1.20 -19.18 -1.98
C LEU A 235 2.65 -19.25 -2.51
N LEU A 236 3.35 -20.37 -2.31
CA LEU A 236 4.67 -20.53 -2.90
C LEU A 236 4.58 -20.50 -4.43
N PRO A 237 5.51 -19.78 -5.10
CA PRO A 237 5.67 -19.91 -6.53
C PRO A 237 5.86 -21.39 -6.90
N SER A 238 5.18 -21.85 -7.95
CA SER A 238 5.46 -23.16 -8.52
C SER A 238 6.93 -23.21 -8.94
N SER A 239 7.64 -24.27 -8.52
CA SER A 239 9.04 -24.45 -8.90
C SER A 239 9.17 -24.49 -10.43
N PRO A 240 10.24 -23.94 -11.04
CA PRO A 240 10.52 -24.14 -12.46
C PRO A 240 10.56 -25.63 -12.86
N ALA A 241 10.84 -26.54 -11.93
CA ALA A 241 10.81 -27.99 -12.17
C ALA A 241 9.40 -28.54 -12.47
N ASP A 242 8.33 -27.88 -12.01
CA ASP A 242 6.93 -28.25 -12.31
C ASP A 242 6.47 -27.77 -13.70
N ALA A 243 7.31 -27.03 -14.44
CA ALA A 243 7.08 -26.66 -15.84
C ALA A 243 7.51 -27.75 -16.84
N SER A 244 8.13 -28.85 -16.37
CA SER A 244 8.63 -29.94 -17.21
C SER A 244 7.67 -31.14 -17.37
N ARG A 245 6.47 -31.08 -16.75
CA ARG A 245 5.41 -32.08 -16.99
C ARG A 245 4.59 -31.69 -18.21
N PRO A 246 4.29 -32.64 -19.13
CA PRO A 246 3.56 -32.34 -20.36
C PRO A 246 2.20 -31.69 -20.05
N ASP A 247 1.89 -30.63 -20.79
CA ASP A 247 0.64 -29.87 -20.71
C ASP A 247 -0.57 -30.79 -20.85
N THR A 248 -1.24 -31.06 -19.72
CA THR A 248 -2.59 -31.61 -19.75
C THR A 248 -3.60 -30.46 -19.89
N PRO A 249 -4.71 -30.66 -20.62
CA PRO A 249 -5.74 -29.62 -20.84
C PRO A 249 -6.31 -28.99 -19.55
N GLU A 250 -6.15 -29.65 -18.40
CA GLU A 250 -6.54 -29.16 -17.08
C GLU A 250 -5.71 -27.95 -16.60
N ARG A 251 -4.48 -27.76 -17.11
CA ARG A 251 -3.57 -26.68 -16.67
C ARG A 251 -3.97 -25.31 -17.22
N ASN A 252 -4.57 -25.24 -18.40
CA ASN A 252 -5.05 -23.99 -18.99
C ASN A 252 -6.33 -23.46 -18.33
N ALA A 253 -7.12 -24.32 -17.69
CA ALA A 253 -8.21 -23.88 -16.81
C ALA A 253 -7.68 -23.35 -15.46
N SER A 254 -6.47 -23.76 -15.04
CA SER A 254 -5.76 -23.27 -13.85
C SER A 254 -4.92 -22.01 -14.09
N ALA A 255 -4.73 -21.56 -15.34
CA ALA A 255 -3.97 -20.34 -15.65
C ALA A 255 -4.84 -19.07 -15.57
N ALA A 256 -6.16 -19.22 -15.68
CA ALA A 256 -7.14 -18.24 -15.23
C ALA A 256 -7.37 -18.39 -13.71
N ARG A 257 -6.30 -18.27 -12.91
CA ARG A 257 -6.50 -18.07 -11.47
C ARG A 257 -7.10 -16.68 -11.32
N THR A 258 -8.34 -16.64 -10.85
CA THR A 258 -8.88 -15.47 -10.16
C THR A 258 -7.78 -14.94 -9.25
N PRO A 259 -7.45 -13.63 -9.24
CA PRO A 259 -6.53 -13.11 -8.24
C PRO A 259 -6.99 -13.62 -6.88
N PRO A 260 -6.10 -14.18 -6.03
CA PRO A 260 -6.52 -14.66 -4.73
C PRO A 260 -7.28 -13.51 -4.06
N ALA A 261 -8.54 -13.77 -3.65
CA ALA A 261 -9.31 -12.81 -2.84
C ALA A 261 -8.36 -12.24 -1.79
N PRO A 262 -8.30 -10.91 -1.59
CA PRO A 262 -7.20 -10.22 -0.92
C PRO A 262 -6.77 -11.03 0.29
N ALA A 263 -5.61 -11.68 0.15
CA ALA A 263 -5.22 -12.71 1.10
C ALA A 263 -5.20 -12.07 2.47
N ALA A 264 -5.98 -12.61 3.41
CA ALA A 264 -6.07 -12.13 4.78
C ALA A 264 -4.76 -12.31 5.58
N SER A 265 -3.63 -12.46 4.89
CA SER A 265 -2.32 -12.81 5.44
C SER A 265 -1.32 -11.67 5.51
N ALA A 266 -1.63 -10.42 5.09
CA ALA A 266 -0.62 -9.32 5.19
C ALA A 266 -1.10 -7.84 5.06
N ALA A 267 -2.34 -7.46 5.41
CA ALA A 267 -2.74 -6.05 5.33
C ALA A 267 -2.30 -5.23 6.57
N PRO A 268 -1.24 -4.43 6.44
CA PRO A 268 -1.41 -2.97 6.41
C PRO A 268 -0.72 -2.31 5.21
N ALA A 269 0.01 -3.08 4.39
CA ALA A 269 0.63 -2.57 3.16
C ALA A 269 -0.40 -2.22 2.07
N ALA A 270 -1.59 -2.81 2.11
CA ALA A 270 -2.66 -2.57 1.13
C ALA A 270 -3.38 -1.22 1.28
N VAL A 271 -3.12 -0.46 2.36
CA VAL A 271 -3.76 0.86 2.58
C VAL A 271 -2.96 1.99 1.88
N SER A 272 -1.81 1.67 1.28
CA SER A 272 -0.90 2.66 0.68
C SER A 272 -0.86 2.69 -0.84
N VAL A 273 -1.77 2.00 -1.56
CA VAL A 273 -1.85 2.02 -3.03
C VAL A 273 -3.14 2.65 -3.52
#